data_AF-A0A844XQ00-F1
#
_entry.id   AF-A0A844XQ00-F1
#
_cell.length_a   1.000
_cell.length_b   1.000
_cell.length_c   1.000
_cell.angle_alpha   90.00
_cell.angle_beta   90.00
_cell.angle_gamma   90.00
#
_symmetry.space_group_name_H-M   'P 1'
#
loop_
_entity.id
_entity.type
_entity.pdbx_description
1 polymer ?
#
loop_
_entity_poly.entity_id
_entity_poly.type
_entity_poly.pdbx_seq_one_letter_code
_entity_poly.pdbx_strand_id
1 'polypeptide(L)'
;MAEKKYKFANRLINKPIPVLISYMIFQGVLYMTPGERLFKVLVTIIFAVLFYAAGIGLLWSFVAGHFANFFVNSQIPVMLRYLGLARALSMRDVTRIIEKLAETAKAHGIREVLFYGSFCRGKMHSYSDIDIRLYHRSGLLSSARAYCYALKLRLWANINGLPLDVFCFSELNFINKMDDREVPALLFSNDIFKRKFPNAPTPRQALDGNRGLQ
;
A
#
# COMPACT_ATOMS: atom_id res chain seq x y z
N MET A 1 19.17 25.00 9.17
CA MET A 1 18.75 24.61 10.53
C MET A 1 17.53 23.67 10.55
N ALA A 2 16.54 23.84 9.66
CA ALA A 2 15.40 22.93 9.52
C ALA A 2 15.80 21.48 9.18
N GLU A 3 16.78 21.30 8.29
CA GLU A 3 17.23 19.99 7.80
C GLU A 3 17.78 19.05 8.89
N LYS A 4 18.47 19.59 9.92
CA LYS A 4 18.95 18.82 11.08
C LYS A 4 17.82 18.42 12.03
N LYS A 5 16.79 19.27 12.18
CA LYS A 5 15.61 18.99 13.02
C LYS A 5 14.76 17.85 12.42
N TYR A 6 14.61 17.83 11.09
CA TYR A 6 13.97 16.72 10.36
C TYR A 6 14.78 15.42 10.43
N LYS A 7 16.11 15.46 10.35
CA LYS A 7 16.96 14.27 10.53
C LYS A 7 16.87 13.66 11.94
N PHE A 8 16.78 14.48 12.99
CA PHE A 8 16.69 13.98 14.36
C PHE A 8 15.29 13.43 14.68
N ALA A 9 14.23 14.13 14.26
CA ALA A 9 12.85 13.63 14.35
C ALA A 9 12.70 12.30 13.60
N ASN A 10 13.26 12.18 12.39
CA ASN A 10 13.26 10.93 11.63
C ASN A 10 14.04 9.81 12.34
N ARG A 11 15.12 10.10 13.07
CA ARG A 11 15.85 9.08 13.86
C ARG A 11 15.06 8.54 15.04
N LEU A 12 14.28 9.38 15.72
CA LEU A 12 13.42 8.94 16.82
C LEU A 12 12.15 8.23 16.32
N ILE A 13 11.54 8.73 15.25
CA ILE A 13 10.34 8.15 14.62
C ILE A 13 10.65 6.79 13.97
N ASN A 14 11.86 6.58 13.46
CA ASN A 14 12.28 5.30 12.87
C ASN A 14 12.70 4.23 13.90
N LYS A 15 12.46 4.46 15.20
CA LYS A 15 12.62 3.40 16.19
C LYS A 15 11.43 2.42 16.12
N PRO A 16 11.64 1.12 16.41
CA PRO A 16 10.60 0.08 16.34
C PRO A 16 9.29 0.45 17.06
N ILE A 17 9.39 0.99 18.28
CA ILE A 17 8.24 1.29 19.14
C ILE A 17 7.39 2.45 18.59
N PRO A 18 7.95 3.64 18.27
CA PRO A 18 7.20 4.72 17.62
C PRO A 18 6.54 4.31 16.30
N VAL A 19 7.21 3.52 15.46
CA VAL A 19 6.61 3.01 14.22
C VAL A 19 5.40 2.13 14.53
N LEU A 20 5.53 1.20 15.48
CA LEU A 20 4.43 0.31 15.89
C LEU A 20 3.23 1.10 16.41
N ILE A 21 3.45 2.05 17.33
CA ILE A 21 2.39 2.89 17.88
C ILE A 21 1.72 3.71 16.77
N SER A 22 2.52 4.31 15.89
CA SER A 22 2.01 5.07 14.74
C SER A 22 1.16 4.19 13.82
N TYR A 23 1.61 2.97 13.53
CA TYR A 23 0.84 2.02 12.72
C TYR A 23 -0.45 1.57 13.41
N MET A 24 -0.44 1.35 14.73
CA MET A 24 -1.65 0.99 15.47
C MET A 24 -2.67 2.12 15.47
N ILE A 25 -2.24 3.37 15.62
CA ILE A 25 -3.15 4.54 15.69
C ILE A 25 -3.58 4.99 14.29
N PHE A 26 -2.61 5.21 13.40
CA PHE A 26 -2.85 5.84 12.08
C PHE A 26 -2.99 4.82 10.96
N GLN A 27 -2.67 3.54 11.17
CA GLN A 27 -2.93 2.45 10.22
C GLN A 27 -2.39 2.72 8.79
N GLY A 28 -1.27 3.44 8.66
CA GLY A 28 -0.65 3.74 7.36
C GLY A 28 -1.41 4.76 6.49
N VAL A 29 -2.21 5.66 7.06
CA VAL A 29 -3.01 6.64 6.28
C VAL A 29 -2.21 7.75 5.58
N LEU A 30 -0.90 7.88 5.84
CA LEU A 30 -0.10 9.05 5.44
C LEU A 30 -0.17 9.35 3.94
N TYR A 31 -0.10 8.31 3.09
CA TYR A 31 -0.08 8.45 1.64
C TYR A 31 -1.44 8.22 0.98
N MET A 32 -2.49 7.98 1.76
CA MET A 32 -3.84 7.78 1.24
C MET A 32 -4.43 9.08 0.70
N THR A 33 -5.14 8.98 -0.42
CA THR A 33 -6.00 10.07 -0.90
C THR A 33 -7.11 10.36 0.12
N PRO A 34 -7.68 11.59 0.14
CA PRO A 34 -8.78 11.90 1.06
C PRO A 34 -9.95 10.93 0.95
N GLY A 35 -10.32 10.52 -0.28
CA GLY A 35 -11.38 9.53 -0.50
C GLY A 35 -11.06 8.15 0.09
N GLU A 36 -9.81 7.70 -0.02
CA GLU A 36 -9.37 6.44 0.57
C GLU A 36 -9.32 6.50 2.11
N ARG A 37 -8.93 7.65 2.68
CA ARG A 37 -9.00 7.88 4.14
C ARG A 37 -10.43 7.81 4.65
N LEU A 38 -11.36 8.47 3.96
CA LEU A 38 -12.78 8.40 4.29
C LEU A 38 -13.29 6.96 4.22
N PHE A 39 -12.95 6.24 3.15
CA PHE A 39 -13.30 4.82 3.03
C PHE A 39 -12.78 3.99 4.22
N LYS A 40 -11.54 4.25 4.65
CA LYS A 40 -10.95 3.57 5.81
C LYS A 40 -11.71 3.85 7.11
N VAL A 41 -12.11 5.10 7.35
CA VAL A 41 -12.95 5.47 8.50
C VAL A 41 -14.31 4.78 8.44
N LEU A 42 -14.93 4.70 7.26
CA LEU A 42 -16.20 3.99 7.08
C LEU A 42 -16.08 2.50 7.43
N VAL A 43 -14.98 1.83 7.05
CA VAL A 43 -14.74 0.43 7.45
C VAL A 43 -14.62 0.29 8.97
N THR A 44 -13.95 1.22 9.66
CA THR A 44 -13.91 1.24 11.15
C THR A 44 -15.31 1.36 11.73
N ILE A 45 -16.14 2.28 11.21
CA ILE A 45 -17.51 2.49 11.68
C ILE A 45 -18.36 1.24 11.44
N ILE A 46 -18.24 0.59 10.27
CA ILE A 46 -18.96 -0.65 9.97
C ILE A 46 -18.62 -1.73 11.00
N PHE A 47 -17.33 -1.98 11.28
CA PHE A 47 -16.97 -2.96 12.30
C PHE A 47 -17.46 -2.55 13.70
N ALA A 48 -17.38 -1.26 14.05
CA ALA A 48 -17.90 -0.78 15.33
C ALA A 48 -19.40 -1.03 15.47
N VAL A 49 -20.20 -0.77 14.43
CA VAL A 49 -21.65 -1.06 14.44
C VAL A 49 -21.91 -2.55 14.58
N LEU A 50 -21.16 -3.41 13.88
CA LEU A 50 -21.29 -4.86 14.01
C LEU A 50 -20.98 -5.36 15.43
N PHE A 51 -19.92 -4.85 16.05
CA PHE A 51 -19.57 -5.19 17.43
C PHE A 51 -20.59 -4.68 18.45
N TYR A 52 -21.12 -3.48 18.24
CA TYR A 52 -22.17 -2.92 19.09
C TYR A 52 -23.45 -3.75 19.00
N ALA A 53 -23.85 -4.14 17.78
CA ALA A 53 -24.98 -5.03 17.55
C ALA A 53 -24.79 -6.43 18.18
N ALA A 54 -23.53 -6.87 18.36
CA ALA A 54 -23.19 -8.09 19.08
C ALA A 54 -23.17 -7.93 20.62
N GLY A 55 -23.57 -6.77 21.15
CA GLY A 55 -23.67 -6.51 22.59
C GLY A 55 -22.41 -5.93 23.24
N ILE A 56 -21.38 -5.58 22.46
CA ILE A 56 -20.20 -4.87 22.98
C ILE A 56 -20.60 -3.42 23.28
N GLY A 57 -20.17 -2.88 24.42
CA GLY A 57 -20.45 -1.47 24.77
C GLY A 57 -19.95 -0.49 23.70
N LEU A 58 -20.59 0.68 23.55
CA LEU A 58 -20.32 1.63 22.45
C LEU A 58 -18.83 2.00 22.31
N LEU A 59 -18.18 2.42 23.40
CA LEU A 59 -16.75 2.77 23.39
C LEU A 59 -15.89 1.59 22.94
N TRP A 60 -16.12 0.42 23.52
CA TRP A 60 -15.36 -0.80 23.21
C TRP A 60 -15.63 -1.30 21.80
N SER A 61 -16.80 -1.03 21.24
CA SER A 61 -17.12 -1.34 19.85
C SER A 61 -16.30 -0.51 18.88
N PHE A 62 -16.08 0.78 19.16
CA PHE A 62 -15.17 1.61 18.37
C PHE A 62 -13.72 1.13 18.46
N VAL A 63 -13.26 0.78 19.67
CA VAL A 63 -11.91 0.22 19.87
C VAL A 63 -11.77 -1.10 19.10
N ALA A 64 -12.70 -2.04 19.28
CA ALA A 64 -12.69 -3.32 18.57
C ALA A 64 -12.79 -3.14 17.05
N GLY A 65 -13.64 -2.23 16.58
CA GLY A 65 -13.79 -1.92 15.16
C GLY A 65 -12.53 -1.33 14.53
N HIS A 66 -11.82 -0.47 15.28
CA HIS A 66 -10.52 0.06 14.88
C HIS A 66 -9.49 -1.06 14.73
N PHE A 67 -9.39 -1.97 15.70
CA PHE A 67 -8.48 -3.11 15.63
C PHE A 67 -8.86 -4.11 14.53
N ALA A 68 -10.13 -4.39 14.32
CA ALA A 68 -10.58 -5.21 13.19
C ALA A 68 -10.16 -4.58 11.85
N ASN A 69 -10.37 -3.27 11.67
CA ASN A 69 -9.90 -2.56 10.48
C ASN A 69 -8.37 -2.56 10.38
N PHE A 70 -7.64 -2.51 11.50
CA PHE A 70 -6.19 -2.66 11.52
C PHE A 70 -5.78 -4.02 10.94
N PHE A 71 -6.37 -5.13 11.37
CA PHE A 71 -6.02 -6.45 10.83
C PHE A 71 -6.39 -6.65 9.36
N VAL A 72 -7.51 -6.08 8.92
CA VAL A 72 -8.04 -6.30 7.57
C VAL A 72 -7.48 -5.31 6.53
N ASN A 73 -7.26 -4.05 6.91
CA ASN A 73 -6.99 -2.94 5.99
C ASN A 73 -5.69 -2.18 6.28
N SER A 74 -4.89 -2.62 7.26
CA SER A 74 -3.51 -2.14 7.38
C SER A 74 -2.55 -3.05 6.61
N GLN A 75 -1.27 -2.70 6.62
CA GLN A 75 -0.20 -3.42 5.93
C GLN A 75 0.74 -4.00 6.98
N ILE A 76 0.25 -4.98 7.74
CA ILE A 76 0.94 -5.53 8.91
C ILE A 76 2.35 -6.02 8.54
N PRO A 77 2.58 -6.76 7.43
CA PRO A 77 3.92 -7.21 7.09
C PRO A 77 4.89 -6.05 6.79
N VAL A 78 4.40 -4.91 6.27
CA VAL A 78 5.22 -3.70 6.07
C VAL A 78 5.66 -3.12 7.43
N MET A 79 4.76 -3.10 8.40
CA MET A 79 5.06 -2.68 9.78
C MET A 79 6.07 -3.63 10.46
N LEU A 80 5.85 -4.95 10.36
CA LEU A 80 6.70 -5.97 11.00
C LEU A 80 8.16 -5.91 10.55
N ARG A 81 8.42 -5.38 9.36
CA ARG A 81 9.79 -5.14 8.87
C ARG A 81 10.58 -4.22 9.78
N TYR A 82 9.95 -3.16 10.31
CA TYR A 82 10.61 -2.24 11.23
C TYR A 82 10.93 -2.88 12.59
N LEU A 83 10.31 -4.03 12.89
CA LEU A 83 10.60 -4.84 14.06
C LEU A 83 11.59 -5.98 13.79
N GLY A 84 12.02 -6.17 12.52
CA GLY A 84 12.81 -7.33 12.12
C GLY A 84 12.03 -8.65 12.12
N LEU A 85 10.70 -8.58 12.11
CA LEU A 85 9.79 -9.75 12.19
C LEU A 85 9.10 -10.05 10.85
N ALA A 86 9.36 -9.26 9.80
CA ALA A 86 8.80 -9.53 8.49
C ALA A 86 9.43 -10.79 7.88
N ARG A 87 8.60 -11.58 7.21
CA ARG A 87 9.05 -12.67 6.35
C ARG A 87 9.88 -12.11 5.20
N ALA A 88 10.99 -12.78 4.89
CA ALA A 88 11.79 -12.52 3.71
C ALA A 88 10.98 -12.78 2.42
N LEU A 89 10.90 -11.78 1.55
CA LEU A 89 10.39 -11.87 0.19
C LEU A 89 11.34 -12.66 -0.71
N SER A 90 10.76 -13.54 -1.51
CA SER A 90 11.43 -14.24 -2.61
C SER A 90 10.97 -13.71 -3.96
N MET A 91 11.72 -14.01 -5.03
CA MET A 91 11.28 -13.76 -6.41
C MET A 91 9.89 -14.35 -6.69
N ARG A 92 9.59 -15.54 -6.15
CA ARG A 92 8.29 -16.21 -6.32
C ARG A 92 7.15 -15.40 -5.69
N ASP A 93 7.39 -14.78 -4.54
CA ASP A 93 6.39 -13.94 -3.89
C ASP A 93 6.08 -12.68 -4.73
N VAL A 94 7.11 -12.05 -5.31
CA VAL A 94 6.93 -10.87 -6.17
C VAL A 94 6.21 -11.26 -7.47
N THR A 95 6.59 -12.36 -8.10
CA THR A 95 5.90 -12.91 -9.28
C THR A 95 4.43 -13.15 -8.97
N ARG A 96 4.11 -13.78 -7.82
CA ARG A 96 2.74 -14.03 -7.39
C ARG A 96 1.93 -12.74 -7.22
N ILE A 97 2.55 -11.68 -6.70
CA ILE A 97 1.91 -10.35 -6.58
C ILE A 97 1.60 -9.76 -7.97
N ILE A 98 2.58 -9.80 -8.88
CA ILE A 98 2.42 -9.29 -10.25
C ILE A 98 1.28 -10.03 -10.97
N GLU A 99 1.27 -11.37 -10.89
CA GLU A 99 0.23 -12.21 -11.50
C GLU A 99 -1.15 -11.93 -10.89
N LYS A 100 -1.24 -11.86 -9.56
CA LYS A 100 -2.49 -11.53 -8.87
C LYS A 100 -3.07 -10.20 -9.34
N LEU A 101 -2.23 -9.17 -9.50
CA LEU A 101 -2.66 -7.86 -9.99
C LEU A 101 -3.07 -7.91 -11.46
N ALA A 102 -2.31 -8.60 -12.30
CA ALA A 102 -2.59 -8.75 -13.72
C ALA A 102 -3.96 -9.40 -13.96
N GLU A 103 -4.29 -10.44 -13.17
CA GLU A 103 -5.55 -11.17 -13.25
C GLU A 103 -6.74 -10.38 -12.73
N THR A 104 -6.59 -9.67 -11.61
CA THR A 104 -7.75 -9.19 -10.83
C THR A 104 -8.00 -7.68 -10.91
N ALA A 105 -7.00 -6.86 -11.25
CA ALA A 105 -7.12 -5.40 -11.12
C ALA A 105 -8.11 -4.79 -12.11
N LYS A 106 -8.09 -5.22 -13.39
CA LYS A 106 -9.02 -4.70 -14.41
C LYS A 106 -10.49 -4.94 -14.06
N ALA A 107 -10.81 -6.11 -13.49
CA ALA A 107 -12.17 -6.44 -13.05
C ALA A 107 -12.70 -5.49 -11.96
N HIS A 108 -11.81 -4.82 -11.22
CA HIS A 108 -12.16 -3.86 -10.19
C HIS A 108 -12.06 -2.39 -10.66
N GLY A 109 -11.94 -2.15 -11.97
CA GLY A 109 -11.91 -0.81 -12.55
C GLY A 109 -10.55 -0.11 -12.42
N ILE A 110 -9.49 -0.85 -12.11
CA ILE A 110 -8.12 -0.32 -12.14
C ILE A 110 -7.66 -0.22 -13.60
N ARG A 111 -7.18 0.97 -13.97
CA ARG A 111 -6.72 1.32 -15.32
C ARG A 111 -5.21 1.16 -15.49
N GLU A 112 -4.45 1.38 -14.41
CA GLU A 112 -3.01 1.17 -14.38
C GLU A 112 -2.57 0.75 -12.99
N VAL A 113 -1.52 -0.07 -12.92
CA VAL A 113 -0.82 -0.43 -11.69
C VAL A 113 0.63 0.00 -11.83
N LEU A 114 1.06 0.86 -10.92
CA LEU A 114 2.42 1.37 -10.89
C LEU A 114 3.15 0.75 -9.71
N PHE A 115 4.29 0.14 -9.98
CA PHE A 115 5.23 -0.25 -8.94
C PHE A 115 6.24 0.87 -8.74
N TYR A 116 6.64 1.13 -7.50
CA TYR A 116 7.58 2.19 -7.11
C TYR A 116 8.66 1.67 -6.17
N GLY A 117 9.51 2.57 -5.68
CA GLY A 117 10.46 2.28 -4.62
C GLY A 117 11.63 1.39 -5.06
N SER A 118 12.15 0.60 -4.12
CA SER A 118 13.33 -0.26 -4.33
C SER A 118 13.15 -1.25 -5.48
N PHE A 119 11.91 -1.66 -5.77
CA PHE A 119 11.57 -2.58 -6.85
C PHE A 119 11.98 -2.02 -8.23
N CYS A 120 11.59 -0.79 -8.57
CA CYS A 120 11.90 -0.23 -9.90
C CYS A 120 13.36 0.22 -10.02
N ARG A 121 14.02 0.47 -8.89
CA ARG A 121 15.43 0.88 -8.86
C ARG A 121 16.42 -0.28 -8.97
N GLY A 122 15.96 -1.53 -9.05
CA GLY A 122 16.84 -2.70 -9.03
C GLY A 122 17.58 -2.90 -7.70
N LYS A 123 17.06 -2.32 -6.62
CA LYS A 123 17.67 -2.31 -5.27
C LYS A 123 16.83 -3.06 -4.24
N MET A 124 15.90 -3.89 -4.69
CA MET A 124 15.07 -4.68 -3.82
C MET A 124 15.88 -5.79 -3.17
N HIS A 125 15.71 -5.94 -1.87
CA HIS A 125 16.26 -7.04 -1.07
C HIS A 125 15.09 -7.81 -0.43
N SER A 126 15.39 -8.96 0.18
CA SER A 126 14.38 -9.84 0.77
C SER A 126 13.52 -9.19 1.86
N TYR A 127 14.02 -8.17 2.55
CA TYR A 127 13.24 -7.39 3.53
C TYR A 127 12.69 -6.07 2.98
N SER A 128 12.69 -5.84 1.68
CA SER A 128 12.04 -4.67 1.09
C SER A 128 10.51 -4.80 1.14
N ASP A 129 9.81 -3.68 1.06
CA ASP A 129 8.39 -3.63 0.74
C ASP A 129 8.19 -3.48 -0.76
N ILE A 130 6.95 -3.69 -1.20
CA ILE A 130 6.53 -3.52 -2.58
C ILE A 130 5.51 -2.38 -2.60
N ASP A 131 5.97 -1.21 -3.03
CA ASP A 131 5.15 -0.02 -3.23
C ASP A 131 4.31 -0.14 -4.50
N ILE A 132 2.98 -0.14 -4.33
CA ILE A 132 2.02 -0.21 -5.44
C ILE A 132 1.07 0.97 -5.38
N ARG A 133 0.85 1.60 -6.55
CA ARG A 133 -0.16 2.64 -6.73
C ARG A 133 -1.15 2.20 -7.80
N LEU A 134 -2.42 2.15 -7.41
CA LEU A 134 -3.53 1.72 -8.25
C LEU A 134 -4.24 2.94 -8.82
N TYR A 135 -4.12 3.13 -10.13
CA TYR A 135 -4.82 4.18 -10.84
C TYR A 135 -6.20 3.71 -11.28
N HIS A 136 -7.24 4.49 -10.94
CA HIS A 136 -8.62 4.20 -11.34
C HIS A 136 -9.28 5.44 -11.97
N ARG A 137 -10.43 5.25 -12.62
CA ARG A 137 -11.22 6.37 -13.13
C ARG A 137 -11.73 7.22 -11.96
N SER A 138 -11.80 8.54 -12.14
CA SER A 138 -12.52 9.42 -11.21
C SER A 138 -14.01 9.07 -11.15
N GLY A 139 -14.62 9.32 -9.99
CA GLY A 139 -16.05 9.09 -9.73
C GLY A 139 -16.29 8.15 -8.54
N LEU A 140 -17.33 8.42 -7.78
CA LEU A 140 -17.61 7.77 -6.48
C LEU A 140 -17.60 6.24 -6.57
N LEU A 141 -18.35 5.67 -7.53
CA LEU A 141 -18.46 4.22 -7.68
C LEU A 141 -17.15 3.58 -8.14
N SER A 142 -16.41 4.24 -9.04
CA SER A 142 -15.11 3.74 -9.49
C SER A 142 -14.07 3.78 -8.35
N SER A 143 -14.07 4.86 -7.56
CA SER A 143 -13.22 5.00 -6.38
C SER A 143 -13.56 3.94 -5.34
N ALA A 144 -14.85 3.76 -5.00
CA ALA A 144 -15.29 2.75 -4.04
C ALA A 144 -14.87 1.33 -4.46
N ARG A 145 -15.03 0.98 -5.75
CA ARG A 145 -14.56 -0.31 -6.29
C ARG A 145 -13.04 -0.48 -6.15
N ALA A 146 -12.27 0.57 -6.46
CA ALA A 146 -10.82 0.56 -6.30
C ALA A 146 -10.40 0.42 -4.83
N TYR A 147 -11.06 1.13 -3.90
CA TYR A 147 -10.77 1.04 -2.47
C TYR A 147 -11.14 -0.32 -1.89
N CYS A 148 -12.27 -0.90 -2.29
CA CYS A 148 -12.61 -2.29 -1.96
C CYS A 148 -11.57 -3.28 -2.48
N TYR A 149 -11.01 -3.04 -3.67
CA TYR A 149 -9.95 -3.87 -4.22
C TYR A 149 -8.62 -3.71 -3.46
N ALA A 150 -8.23 -2.48 -3.09
CA ALA A 150 -7.07 -2.24 -2.24
C ALA A 150 -7.22 -2.91 -0.87
N LEU A 151 -8.40 -2.84 -0.25
CA LEU A 151 -8.73 -3.57 0.98
C LEU A 151 -8.51 -5.08 0.82
N LYS A 152 -9.06 -5.68 -0.26
CA LYS A 152 -8.87 -7.10 -0.57
C LYS A 152 -7.40 -7.48 -0.76
N LEU A 153 -6.62 -6.64 -1.45
CA LEU A 153 -5.19 -6.86 -1.66
C LEU A 153 -4.41 -6.77 -0.35
N ARG A 154 -4.69 -5.77 0.50
CA ARG A 154 -4.07 -5.64 1.82
C ARG A 154 -4.38 -6.83 2.72
N LEU A 155 -5.64 -7.26 2.78
CA LEU A 155 -6.03 -8.45 3.51
C LEU A 155 -5.31 -9.70 2.99
N TRP A 156 -5.29 -9.89 1.67
CA TRP A 156 -4.57 -11.01 1.05
C TRP A 156 -3.07 -10.97 1.36
N ALA A 157 -2.44 -9.80 1.29
CA ALA A 157 -1.03 -9.63 1.62
C ALA A 157 -0.76 -9.91 3.11
N ASN A 158 -1.62 -9.45 4.01
CA ASN A 158 -1.54 -9.74 5.45
C ASN A 158 -1.61 -11.25 5.71
N ILE A 159 -2.59 -11.96 5.10
CA ILE A 159 -2.74 -13.42 5.24
C ILE A 159 -1.51 -14.17 4.71
N ASN A 160 -0.88 -13.68 3.65
CA ASN A 160 0.29 -14.34 3.03
C ASN A 160 1.64 -13.83 3.59
N GLY A 161 1.63 -12.90 4.54
CA GLY A 161 2.83 -12.31 5.13
C GLY A 161 3.67 -11.49 4.14
N LEU A 162 3.04 -10.85 3.15
CA LEU A 162 3.72 -10.10 2.08
C LEU A 162 3.77 -8.61 2.43
N PRO A 163 4.95 -7.94 2.48
CA PRO A 163 5.07 -6.51 2.76
C PRO A 163 4.66 -5.67 1.54
N LEU A 164 3.35 -5.60 1.31
CA LEU A 164 2.74 -4.90 0.19
C LEU A 164 2.16 -3.55 0.61
N ASP A 165 2.69 -2.45 0.07
CA ASP A 165 2.20 -1.09 0.32
C ASP A 165 1.36 -0.56 -0.85
N VAL A 166 0.05 -0.81 -0.81
CA VAL A 166 -0.93 -0.41 -1.84
C VAL A 166 -1.60 0.92 -1.51
N PHE A 167 -1.72 1.85 -2.46
CA PHE A 167 -2.60 3.03 -2.38
C PHE A 167 -3.38 3.27 -3.68
N CYS A 168 -4.53 3.92 -3.60
CA CYS A 168 -5.38 4.24 -4.75
C CYS A 168 -5.37 5.73 -5.08
N PHE A 169 -5.39 6.05 -6.38
CA PHE A 169 -5.54 7.42 -6.86
C PHE A 169 -6.29 7.51 -8.20
N SER A 170 -6.91 8.66 -8.44
CA SER A 170 -7.58 8.98 -9.72
C SER A 170 -7.07 10.27 -10.35
N GLU A 171 -6.43 11.14 -9.58
CA GLU A 171 -5.83 12.38 -10.08
C GLU A 171 -4.33 12.19 -10.34
N LEU A 172 -3.88 12.57 -11.54
CA LEU A 172 -2.46 12.42 -11.92
C LEU A 172 -1.51 13.26 -11.07
N ASN A 173 -2.00 14.34 -10.45
CA ASN A 173 -1.24 15.15 -9.50
C ASN A 173 -0.75 14.35 -8.29
N PHE A 174 -1.41 13.23 -7.97
CA PHE A 174 -0.94 12.31 -6.93
C PHE A 174 0.48 11.82 -7.20
N ILE A 175 0.82 11.59 -8.46
CA ILE A 175 2.14 11.08 -8.89
C ILE A 175 3.24 12.10 -8.61
N ASN A 176 2.93 13.39 -8.62
CA ASN A 176 3.92 14.46 -8.38
C ASN A 176 4.39 14.51 -6.91
N LYS A 177 3.82 13.67 -6.03
CA LYS A 177 4.32 13.46 -4.67
C LYS A 177 5.45 12.42 -4.60
N MET A 178 5.67 11.67 -5.69
CA MET A 178 6.75 10.69 -5.80
C MET A 178 8.04 11.38 -6.28
N ASP A 179 9.20 10.74 -6.07
CA ASP A 179 10.47 11.27 -6.57
C ASP A 179 10.44 11.31 -8.11
N ASP A 180 10.59 12.50 -8.70
CA ASP A 180 10.56 12.70 -10.16
C ASP A 180 11.66 11.91 -10.90
N ARG A 181 12.69 11.47 -10.18
CA ARG A 181 13.78 10.64 -10.73
C ARG A 181 13.43 9.15 -10.75
N GLU A 182 12.34 8.74 -10.11
CA GLU A 182 11.90 7.36 -10.06
C GLU A 182 10.95 7.05 -11.21
N VAL A 183 11.40 6.21 -12.14
CA VAL A 183 10.57 5.69 -13.23
C VAL A 183 9.83 4.44 -12.71
N PRO A 184 8.50 4.45 -12.61
CA PRO A 184 7.73 3.30 -12.15
C PRO A 184 7.71 2.18 -13.18
N ALA A 185 7.53 0.94 -12.73
CA ALA A 185 7.19 -0.16 -13.62
C ALA A 185 5.67 -0.19 -13.85
N LEU A 186 5.24 -0.26 -15.12
CA LEU A 186 3.84 -0.15 -15.52
C LEU A 186 3.28 -1.51 -15.91
N LEU A 187 2.24 -1.98 -15.23
CA LEU A 187 1.68 -3.30 -15.48
C LEU A 187 0.82 -3.36 -16.75
N PHE A 188 -0.07 -2.39 -16.96
CA PHE A 188 -1.02 -2.36 -18.07
C PHE A 188 -0.62 -1.41 -19.18
N SER A 189 0.38 -0.57 -18.95
CA SER A 189 1.00 0.24 -20.00
C SER A 189 -0.02 1.20 -20.65
N ASN A 190 -0.85 1.84 -19.83
CA ASN A 190 -1.86 2.81 -20.23
C ASN A 190 -1.23 4.05 -20.89
N ASP A 191 -1.86 4.57 -21.95
CA ASP A 191 -1.31 5.65 -22.77
C ASP A 191 -0.92 6.91 -21.98
N ILE A 192 -1.69 7.27 -20.95
CA ILE A 192 -1.40 8.44 -20.11
C ILE A 192 -0.05 8.26 -19.41
N PHE A 193 0.18 7.06 -18.87
CA PHE A 193 1.40 6.75 -18.13
C PHE A 193 2.57 6.44 -19.05
N LYS A 194 2.35 5.85 -20.23
CA LYS A 194 3.38 5.72 -21.26
C LYS A 194 3.89 7.07 -21.74
N ARG A 195 3.01 8.06 -21.93
CA ARG A 195 3.45 9.42 -22.30
C ARG A 195 4.25 10.08 -21.17
N LYS A 196 3.84 9.89 -19.92
CA LYS A 196 4.55 10.45 -18.75
C LYS A 196 5.89 9.74 -18.48
N PHE A 197 5.94 8.42 -18.69
CA PHE A 197 7.08 7.56 -18.43
C PHE A 197 7.37 6.67 -19.65
N PRO A 198 7.94 7.24 -20.74
CA PRO A 198 8.14 6.53 -22.01
C PRO A 198 9.08 5.33 -21.90
N ASN A 199 10.02 5.38 -20.95
CA ASN A 199 11.01 4.33 -20.72
C ASN A 199 10.65 3.43 -19.53
N ALA A 200 9.39 3.45 -19.08
CA ALA A 200 8.96 2.62 -17.96
C ALA A 200 9.05 1.12 -18.31
N PRO A 201 9.76 0.32 -17.51
CA PRO A 201 9.81 -1.12 -17.72
C PRO A 201 8.47 -1.77 -17.35
N THR A 202 8.25 -2.98 -17.84
CA THR A 202 7.22 -3.86 -17.27
C THR A 202 7.65 -4.36 -15.89
N PRO A 203 6.72 -4.76 -15.00
CA PRO A 203 7.09 -5.33 -13.70
C PRO A 203 7.97 -6.57 -13.81
N ARG A 204 7.83 -7.39 -14.85
CA ARG A 204 8.72 -8.54 -15.08
C ARG A 204 10.15 -8.09 -15.41
N GLN A 205 10.31 -7.14 -16.32
CA GLN A 205 11.64 -6.58 -16.64
C GLN A 205 12.30 -5.92 -15.42
N ALA A 206 11.52 -5.20 -14.60
CA ALA A 206 12.02 -4.62 -13.35
C ALA A 206 12.44 -5.71 -12.36
N LEU A 207 11.65 -6.77 -12.23
CA LEU A 207 11.94 -7.92 -11.37
C LEU A 207 13.24 -8.63 -11.78
N ASP A 208 13.46 -8.86 -13.08
CA ASP A 208 14.68 -9.50 -13.60
C ASP A 208 15.95 -8.68 -13.27
N GLY A 209 15.81 -7.36 -13.12
CA GLY A 209 16.89 -6.47 -12.68
C GLY A 209 17.22 -6.54 -11.18
N ASN A 210 16.36 -7.15 -10.35
CA ASN A 210 16.53 -7.20 -8.90
C ASN A 210 17.32 -8.43 -8.45
N ARG A 211 18.66 -8.36 -8.59
CA ARG A 211 19.57 -9.43 -8.15
C ARG A 211 19.55 -9.70 -6.64
N GLY A 212 19.09 -8.75 -5.82
CA GLY A 212 19.03 -8.89 -4.36
C GLY A 212 17.92 -9.83 -3.83
N LEU A 213 17.14 -10.44 -4.73
CA LEU A 213 16.10 -11.43 -4.42
C LEU A 213 16.45 -12.85 -4.91
N GLN A 214 17.57 -13.02 -5.62
CA GLN A 214 18.12 -14.32 -6.02
C GLN A 214 18.81 -14.97 -4.82
#